data_AF-A0A6B3I7A8-F1
#
_entry.id   AF-A0A6B3I7A8-F1
#
_cell.length_a   1.000
_cell.length_b   1.000
_cell.length_c   1.000
_cell.angle_alpha   90.00
_cell.angle_beta   90.00
_cell.angle_gamma   90.00
#
_symmetry.space_group_name_H-M   'P 1'
#
loop_
_entity.id
_entity.type
_entity.pdbx_description
1 polymer ?
#
loop_
_entity_poly.entity_id
_entity_poly.type
_entity_poly.pdbx_seq_one_letter_code
_entity_poly.pdbx_strand_id
1 'polypeptide(L)'
;ALGFLLGKVRYRAIALGAVTGCLVAGLVLGAQFKVDIDDTVKNLFFIMFLFALGYRVGPQFFRGLKKDGLPQVVNAVVVCVTGLLVSWLFASLLGYGPGLGAGLMSGALTQSAAIGVAQDAIGTLPGLSSAEVKTQENLVAVGYAVTYPLGTILCAMLLANVLPKLYRRDLAKESAELAAELDAPDESPDEGAGYYEVVLRAYRVDRPDLVGRSVADFEDQQKALGRRIYLTGVRREGTVLEHDQSRTLRLG
;
A
#
# COMPACT_ATOMS: atom_id res chain seq x y z
N ALA A 1 17.82 -0.22 11.30
CA ALA A 1 17.50 -1.08 12.47
C ALA A 1 16.91 -0.27 13.63
N LEU A 2 17.61 0.74 14.16
CA LEU A 2 17.14 1.55 15.31
C LEU A 2 15.76 2.18 15.09
N GLY A 3 15.53 2.84 13.94
CA GLY A 3 14.24 3.46 13.65
C GLY A 3 13.07 2.48 13.54
N PHE A 4 13.30 1.30 12.97
CA PHE A 4 12.28 0.24 12.92
C PHE A 4 11.95 -0.28 14.33
N LEU A 5 12.95 -0.38 15.19
CA LEU A 5 12.79 -0.82 16.58
C LEU A 5 12.02 0.23 17.41
N LEU A 6 12.32 1.52 17.21
CA LEU A 6 11.52 2.65 17.71
C LEU A 6 10.08 2.62 17.17
N GLY A 7 9.88 2.28 15.91
CA GLY A 7 8.57 2.18 15.29
C GLY A 7 7.68 1.07 15.85
N LYS A 8 8.28 0.04 16.47
CA LYS A 8 7.55 -1.02 17.19
C LYS A 8 7.07 -0.60 18.58
N VAL A 9 7.50 0.56 19.08
CA VAL A 9 7.01 1.09 20.35
C VAL A 9 5.53 1.41 20.19
N ARG A 10 4.70 0.74 21.01
CA ARG A 10 3.26 0.91 21.04
C ARG A 10 2.87 1.51 22.37
N TYR A 11 2.05 2.56 22.34
CA TYR A 11 1.45 3.14 23.53
C TYR A 11 -0.07 3.06 23.42
N ARG A 12 -0.67 2.16 24.21
CA ARG A 12 -2.11 1.84 24.16
C ARG A 12 -2.57 1.44 22.75
N ALA A 13 -3.60 2.08 22.21
CA ALA A 13 -4.14 1.78 20.89
C ALA A 13 -3.30 2.32 19.73
N ILE A 14 -2.31 3.18 19.99
CA ILE A 14 -1.54 3.87 18.96
C ILE A 14 -0.15 3.23 18.86
N ALA A 15 0.14 2.61 17.72
CA ALA A 15 1.49 2.20 17.35
C ALA A 15 2.17 3.37 16.63
N LEU A 16 3.44 3.65 16.96
CA LEU A 16 4.19 4.72 16.30
C LEU A 16 4.34 4.42 14.79
N GLY A 17 4.55 3.14 14.46
CA GLY A 17 4.70 2.65 13.10
C GLY A 17 6.15 2.70 12.63
N ALA A 18 6.52 1.74 11.77
CA ALA A 18 7.87 1.60 11.25
C ALA A 18 8.36 2.86 10.52
N VAL A 19 7.49 3.52 9.75
CA VAL A 19 7.82 4.73 8.98
C VAL A 19 8.15 5.89 9.92
N THR A 20 7.28 6.19 10.88
CA THR A 20 7.48 7.24 11.89
C THR A 20 8.76 7.03 12.70
N GLY A 21 9.01 5.80 13.15
CA GLY A 21 10.23 5.48 13.90
C GLY A 21 11.50 5.66 13.07
N CYS A 22 11.48 5.27 11.79
CA CYS A 22 12.58 5.52 10.85
C CYS A 22 12.81 7.01 10.60
N LEU A 23 11.74 7.82 10.47
CA LEU A 23 11.85 9.26 10.28
C LEU A 23 12.44 9.98 11.50
N VAL A 24 11.94 9.66 12.70
CA VAL A 24 12.46 10.25 13.94
C VAL A 24 13.93 9.87 14.15
N ALA A 25 14.28 8.59 13.95
CA ALA A 25 15.67 8.16 14.03
C ALA A 25 16.55 8.86 12.99
N GLY A 26 16.08 8.99 11.74
CA GLY A 26 16.79 9.70 10.69
C GLY A 26 17.01 11.18 11.01
N LEU A 27 15.99 11.86 11.55
CA LEU A 27 16.07 13.26 11.95
C LEU A 27 17.07 13.48 13.09
N VAL A 28 17.02 12.63 14.12
CA VAL A 28 17.96 12.71 15.27
C VAL A 28 19.39 12.45 14.83
N LEU A 29 19.63 11.38 14.05
CA LEU A 29 20.96 11.07 13.55
C LEU A 29 21.48 12.15 12.60
N GLY A 30 20.63 12.67 11.72
CA GLY A 30 20.97 13.76 10.81
C GLY A 30 21.36 15.04 11.57
N ALA A 31 20.59 15.42 12.59
CA ALA A 31 20.87 16.58 13.43
C ALA A 31 22.18 16.45 14.22
N GLN A 32 22.52 15.24 14.67
CA GLN A 32 23.64 15.01 15.58
C GLN A 32 24.96 14.73 14.85
N PHE A 33 24.92 14.06 13.70
CA PHE A 33 26.11 13.64 12.96
C PHE A 33 26.37 14.43 11.66
N LYS A 34 25.48 15.35 11.26
CA LYS A 34 25.59 16.17 10.03
C LYS A 34 26.04 15.34 8.82
N VAL A 35 25.34 14.23 8.59
CA VAL A 35 25.65 13.30 7.50
C VAL A 35 25.27 13.96 6.17
N ASP A 36 26.27 14.31 5.35
CA ASP A 36 26.03 14.68 3.95
C ASP A 36 25.78 13.39 3.15
N ILE A 37 24.63 13.32 2.49
CA ILE A 37 24.26 12.21 1.62
C ILE A 37 24.39 12.71 0.18
N ASP A 38 25.08 11.93 -0.64
CA ASP A 38 25.23 12.22 -2.06
C ASP A 38 23.86 12.13 -2.78
N ASP A 39 23.62 13.05 -3.72
CA ASP A 39 22.36 13.13 -4.46
C ASP A 39 22.07 11.85 -5.26
N THR A 40 23.11 11.14 -5.72
CA THR A 40 22.97 9.84 -6.39
C THR A 40 22.36 8.80 -5.47
N VAL A 41 22.81 8.76 -4.21
CA VAL A 41 22.30 7.82 -3.20
C VAL A 41 20.85 8.15 -2.86
N LYS A 42 20.54 9.42 -2.65
CA LYS A 42 19.17 9.92 -2.41
C LYS A 42 18.22 9.50 -3.55
N ASN A 43 18.61 9.76 -4.80
CA ASN A 43 17.80 9.45 -5.98
C ASN A 43 17.63 7.94 -6.18
N LEU A 44 18.68 7.15 -5.95
CA LEU A 44 18.60 5.69 -6.05
C LEU A 44 17.56 5.11 -5.09
N PHE A 45 17.62 5.48 -3.81
CA PHE A 45 16.67 4.99 -2.81
C PHE A 45 15.25 5.51 -3.06
N PHE A 46 15.11 6.75 -3.53
CA PHE A 46 13.81 7.31 -3.88
C PHE A 46 13.16 6.60 -5.09
N ILE A 47 13.91 6.34 -6.15
CA ILE A 47 13.43 5.60 -7.33
C ILE A 47 13.06 4.16 -6.95
N MET A 48 13.89 3.49 -6.13
CA MET A 48 13.58 2.15 -5.64
C MET A 48 12.29 2.14 -4.80
N PHE A 49 12.07 3.18 -3.99
CA PHE A 49 10.83 3.38 -3.25
C PHE A 49 9.62 3.57 -4.19
N LEU A 50 9.71 4.46 -5.19
CA LEU A 50 8.65 4.69 -6.17
C LEU A 50 8.33 3.42 -6.97
N PHE A 51 9.35 2.66 -7.35
CA PHE A 51 9.19 1.37 -8.03
C PHE A 51 8.42 0.36 -7.17
N ALA A 52 8.84 0.19 -5.92
CA ALA A 52 8.18 -0.72 -4.97
C ALA A 52 6.72 -0.29 -4.69
N LEU A 53 6.48 1.02 -4.55
CA LEU A 53 5.14 1.58 -4.37
C LEU A 53 4.27 1.31 -5.61
N GLY A 54 4.78 1.56 -6.80
CA GLY A 54 4.07 1.32 -8.06
C GLY A 54 3.72 -0.17 -8.24
N TYR A 55 4.65 -1.07 -7.94
CA TYR A 55 4.41 -2.52 -8.01
C TYR A 55 3.34 -2.98 -7.00
N ARG A 56 3.38 -2.46 -5.77
CA ARG A 56 2.42 -2.82 -4.71
C ARG A 56 1.01 -2.28 -4.99
N VAL A 57 0.90 -1.02 -5.40
CA VAL A 57 -0.39 -0.30 -5.51
C VAL A 57 -1.02 -0.46 -6.90
N GLY A 58 -0.23 -0.74 -7.94
CA GLY A 58 -0.70 -0.85 -9.33
C GLY A 58 -1.88 -1.82 -9.52
N PRO A 59 -1.76 -3.11 -9.14
CA PRO A 59 -2.87 -4.06 -9.28
C PRO A 59 -4.12 -3.66 -8.50
N GLN A 60 -3.98 -3.05 -7.32
CA GLN A 60 -5.11 -2.58 -6.51
C GLN A 60 -5.82 -1.40 -7.17
N PHE A 61 -5.08 -0.46 -7.74
CA PHE A 61 -5.63 0.68 -8.48
C PHE A 61 -6.53 0.23 -9.64
N PHE A 62 -6.05 -0.69 -10.48
CA PHE A 62 -6.83 -1.19 -11.62
C PHE A 62 -8.06 -2.00 -11.21
N ARG A 63 -8.01 -2.72 -10.08
CA ARG A 63 -9.20 -3.42 -9.54
C ARG A 63 -10.23 -2.41 -9.02
N GLY A 64 -9.79 -1.39 -8.30
CA GLY A 64 -10.67 -0.32 -7.79
C GLY A 64 -11.34 0.46 -8.92
N LEU A 65 -10.65 0.70 -10.04
CA LEU A 65 -11.25 1.40 -11.17
C LEU A 65 -12.41 0.63 -11.84
N LYS A 66 -12.44 -0.71 -11.71
CA LYS A 66 -13.49 -1.56 -12.31
C LYS A 66 -14.79 -1.64 -11.49
N LYS A 67 -14.76 -1.29 -10.20
CA LYS A 67 -15.91 -1.36 -9.28
C LYS A 67 -16.04 0.00 -8.57
N ASP A 68 -16.97 0.84 -9.02
CA ASP A 68 -17.24 2.17 -8.46
C ASP A 68 -16.03 3.12 -8.37
N GLY A 69 -15.11 3.00 -9.34
CA GLY A 69 -13.87 3.79 -9.35
C GLY A 69 -14.08 5.29 -9.53
N LEU A 70 -15.15 5.71 -10.22
CA LEU A 70 -15.38 7.13 -10.52
C LEU A 70 -15.65 7.99 -9.26
N PRO A 71 -16.56 7.61 -8.35
CA PRO A 71 -16.68 8.28 -7.06
C PRO A 71 -15.37 8.36 -6.27
N GLN A 72 -14.56 7.30 -6.28
CA GLN A 72 -13.26 7.28 -5.60
C GLN A 72 -12.24 8.23 -6.23
N VAL A 73 -12.19 8.32 -7.56
CA VAL A 73 -11.34 9.28 -8.28
C VAL A 73 -11.77 10.72 -7.96
N VAL A 74 -13.07 11.01 -7.98
CA VAL A 74 -13.58 12.34 -7.63
C VAL A 74 -13.19 12.69 -6.19
N ASN A 75 -13.40 11.78 -5.24
CA ASN A 75 -13.01 12.01 -3.85
C ASN A 75 -11.49 12.23 -3.70
N ALA A 76 -10.68 11.45 -4.40
CA ALA A 76 -9.23 11.62 -4.42
C ALA A 76 -8.82 13.01 -4.94
N VAL A 77 -9.43 13.47 -6.05
CA VAL A 77 -9.18 14.82 -6.58
C VAL A 77 -9.58 15.89 -5.57
N VAL A 78 -10.76 15.77 -4.94
CA VAL A 78 -11.21 16.73 -3.92
C VAL A 78 -10.23 16.79 -2.74
N VAL A 79 -9.81 15.64 -2.20
CA VAL A 79 -8.85 15.58 -1.09
C VAL A 79 -7.48 16.16 -1.50
N CYS A 80 -6.99 15.84 -2.69
CA CYS A 80 -5.72 16.37 -3.20
C CYS A 80 -5.77 17.89 -3.38
N VAL A 81 -6.83 18.42 -4.01
CA VAL A 81 -6.98 19.86 -4.25
C VAL A 81 -7.18 20.61 -2.93
N THR A 82 -8.02 20.11 -2.03
CA THR A 82 -8.24 20.75 -0.71
C THR A 82 -6.96 20.72 0.12
N GLY A 83 -6.27 19.59 0.19
CA GLY A 83 -5.00 19.46 0.89
C GLY A 83 -3.92 20.40 0.34
N LEU A 84 -3.82 20.51 -0.99
CA LEU A 84 -2.91 21.44 -1.66
C LEU A 84 -3.25 22.90 -1.33
N LEU A 85 -4.52 23.31 -1.50
CA LEU A 85 -4.95 24.68 -1.26
C LEU A 85 -4.74 25.10 0.19
N VAL A 86 -5.10 24.24 1.15
CA VAL A 86 -4.88 24.50 2.58
C VAL A 86 -3.40 24.63 2.87
N SER A 87 -2.58 23.69 2.39
CA SER A 87 -1.13 23.72 2.63
C SER A 87 -0.46 24.94 1.98
N TRP A 88 -0.86 25.28 0.75
CA TRP A 88 -0.36 26.45 0.03
C TRP A 88 -0.76 27.75 0.75
N LEU A 89 -2.00 27.86 1.20
CA LEU A 89 -2.49 29.00 1.97
C LEU A 89 -1.65 29.21 3.24
N PHE A 90 -1.47 28.17 4.05
CA PHE A 90 -0.68 28.27 5.28
C PHE A 90 0.81 28.53 4.99
N ALA A 91 1.38 27.89 3.98
CA ALA A 91 2.76 28.14 3.58
C ALA A 91 2.98 29.60 3.13
N SER A 92 2.00 30.18 2.43
CA SER A 92 2.05 31.57 2.00
C SER A 92 1.82 32.56 3.14
N LEU A 93 0.89 32.28 4.06
CA LEU A 93 0.60 33.14 5.22
C LEU A 93 1.75 33.16 6.22
N LEU A 94 2.42 32.03 6.42
CA LEU A 94 3.49 31.86 7.41
C LEU A 94 4.90 32.04 6.82
N GLY A 95 5.01 32.24 5.50
CA GLY A 95 6.27 32.49 4.82
C GLY A 95 7.23 31.30 4.79
N TYR A 96 6.73 30.07 4.76
CA TYR A 96 7.55 28.85 4.88
C TYR A 96 8.39 28.50 3.64
N GLY A 97 8.22 29.20 2.52
CA GLY A 97 8.95 28.92 1.29
C GLY A 97 8.59 27.54 0.67
N PRO A 98 9.15 27.22 -0.51
CA PRO A 98 8.75 26.06 -1.29
C PRO A 98 9.17 24.72 -0.65
N GLY A 99 10.37 24.64 -0.07
CA GLY A 99 10.90 23.42 0.52
C GLY A 99 10.13 22.97 1.75
N LEU A 100 10.09 23.83 2.78
CA LEU A 100 9.38 23.49 4.02
C LEU A 100 7.87 23.35 3.76
N GLY A 101 7.26 24.23 2.96
CA GLY A 101 5.84 24.13 2.62
C GLY A 101 5.46 22.78 1.97
N ALA A 102 6.25 22.33 0.97
CA ALA A 102 6.02 21.04 0.32
C ALA A 102 6.26 19.85 1.27
N GLY A 103 7.28 19.94 2.13
CA GLY A 103 7.56 18.93 3.16
C GLY A 103 6.41 18.80 4.17
N LEU A 104 5.93 19.93 4.70
CA LEU A 104 4.82 19.95 5.66
C LEU A 104 3.55 19.33 5.05
N MET A 105 3.20 19.70 3.80
CA MET A 105 2.09 19.12 3.06
C MET A 105 2.25 17.61 2.89
N SER A 106 3.41 17.18 2.40
CA SER A 106 3.71 15.76 2.15
C SER A 106 3.57 14.94 3.43
N GLY A 107 4.09 15.42 4.56
CA GLY A 107 3.98 14.70 5.83
C GLY A 107 2.56 14.74 6.41
N ALA A 108 1.89 15.89 6.38
CA ALA A 108 0.53 16.03 6.88
C ALA A 108 -0.48 15.14 6.12
N LEU A 109 -0.33 15.03 4.80
CA LEU A 109 -1.13 14.17 3.94
C LEU A 109 -0.59 12.73 3.86
N THR A 110 0.50 12.42 4.58
CA THR A 110 1.17 11.11 4.56
C THR A 110 1.60 10.63 3.16
N GLN A 111 1.83 11.57 2.25
CA GLN A 111 2.19 11.33 0.85
C GLN A 111 3.70 11.40 0.63
N SER A 112 4.41 10.31 0.95
CA SER A 112 5.87 10.20 0.78
C SER A 112 6.34 10.35 -0.68
N ALA A 113 5.51 9.95 -1.66
CA ALA A 113 5.84 10.14 -3.08
C ALA A 113 5.98 11.62 -3.47
N ALA A 114 5.33 12.53 -2.75
CA ALA A 114 5.41 13.97 -3.02
C ALA A 114 6.78 14.57 -2.67
N ILE A 115 7.60 13.90 -1.85
CA ILE A 115 8.92 14.40 -1.44
C ILE A 115 9.83 14.59 -2.65
N GLY A 116 10.00 13.55 -3.48
CA GLY A 116 10.91 13.64 -4.62
C GLY A 116 10.34 14.51 -5.74
N VAL A 117 9.03 14.49 -5.99
CA VAL A 117 8.40 15.41 -6.95
C VAL A 117 8.62 16.87 -6.53
N ALA A 118 8.51 17.17 -5.24
CA ALA A 118 8.79 18.51 -4.73
C ALA A 118 10.27 18.88 -4.85
N GLN A 119 11.19 17.94 -4.57
CA GLN A 119 12.63 18.16 -4.71
C GLN A 119 13.01 18.42 -6.17
N ASP A 120 12.51 17.59 -7.10
CA ASP A 120 12.70 17.78 -8.54
C ASP A 120 12.16 19.14 -9.00
N ALA A 121 10.95 19.52 -8.55
CA ALA A 121 10.37 20.82 -8.87
C ALA A 121 11.21 21.98 -8.32
N ILE A 122 11.70 21.88 -7.08
CA ILE A 122 12.57 22.88 -6.45
C ILE A 122 13.87 23.05 -7.23
N GLY A 123 14.46 21.97 -7.72
CA GLY A 123 15.66 22.00 -8.56
C GLY A 123 15.50 22.78 -9.86
N THR A 124 14.26 22.98 -10.33
CA THR A 124 13.95 23.74 -11.55
C THR A 124 13.49 25.18 -11.29
N LEU A 125 13.38 25.61 -10.02
CA LEU A 125 12.89 26.95 -9.69
C LEU A 125 13.88 28.04 -10.15
N PRO A 126 13.42 29.05 -10.90
CA PRO A 126 14.27 30.16 -11.30
C PRO A 126 14.61 31.05 -10.09
N GLY A 127 15.82 31.61 -10.08
CA GLY A 127 16.23 32.62 -9.10
C GLY A 127 16.80 32.07 -7.79
N LEU A 128 17.00 30.75 -7.67
CA LEU A 128 17.73 30.14 -6.56
C LEU A 128 19.15 29.76 -7.00
N SER A 129 20.14 30.04 -6.15
CA SER A 129 21.48 29.48 -6.30
C SER A 129 21.49 27.98 -5.98
N SER A 130 22.51 27.25 -6.44
CA SER A 130 22.64 25.81 -6.16
C SER A 130 22.66 25.48 -4.66
N ALA A 131 23.21 26.38 -3.84
CA ALA A 131 23.22 26.21 -2.38
C ALA A 131 21.82 26.39 -1.76
N GLU A 132 21.02 27.33 -2.29
CA GLU A 132 19.65 27.56 -1.84
C GLU A 132 18.72 26.42 -2.28
N VAL A 133 18.90 25.90 -3.51
CA VAL A 133 18.19 24.70 -3.98
C VAL A 133 18.43 23.53 -3.03
N LYS A 134 19.69 23.19 -2.73
CA LYS A 134 20.03 22.10 -1.81
C LYS A 134 19.42 22.33 -0.42
N THR A 135 19.41 23.58 0.06
CA THR A 135 18.78 23.94 1.33
C THR A 135 17.27 23.68 1.31
N GLN A 136 16.57 24.12 0.26
CA GLN A 136 15.13 23.92 0.11
C GLN A 136 14.77 22.44 -0.02
N GLU A 137 15.54 21.66 -0.79
CA GLU A 137 15.33 20.22 -0.93
C GLU A 137 15.48 19.47 0.41
N ASN A 138 16.45 19.88 1.23
CA ASN A 138 16.64 19.32 2.58
C ASN A 138 15.46 19.67 3.50
N LEU A 139 14.91 20.89 3.38
CA LEU A 139 13.73 21.30 4.14
C LEU A 139 12.48 20.46 3.81
N VAL A 140 12.36 19.92 2.58
CA VAL A 140 11.27 19.00 2.23
C VAL A 140 11.30 17.77 3.14
N ALA A 141 12.47 17.14 3.27
CA ALA A 141 12.64 15.95 4.10
C ALA A 141 12.40 16.23 5.59
N VAL A 142 12.87 17.39 6.07
CA VAL A 142 12.64 17.84 7.46
C VAL A 142 11.16 18.08 7.72
N GLY A 143 10.48 18.83 6.85
CA GLY A 143 9.05 19.11 6.97
C GLY A 143 8.23 17.83 7.01
N TYR A 144 8.54 16.88 6.11
CA TYR A 144 7.90 15.57 6.08
C TYR A 144 8.11 14.78 7.37
N ALA A 145 9.36 14.71 7.86
CA ALA A 145 9.69 13.95 9.06
C ALA A 145 8.98 14.48 10.32
N VAL A 146 8.75 15.79 10.40
CA VAL A 146 8.09 16.43 11.54
C VAL A 146 6.57 16.29 11.47
N THR A 147 5.94 16.44 10.29
CA THR A 147 4.47 16.40 10.19
C THR A 147 3.91 15.00 9.96
N TYR A 148 4.68 14.05 9.43
CA TYR A 148 4.20 12.68 9.22
C TYR A 148 3.67 11.97 10.50
N PRO A 149 4.38 12.01 11.65
CA PRO A 149 3.87 11.45 12.90
C PRO A 149 2.54 12.11 13.30
N LEU A 150 2.48 13.44 13.23
CA LEU A 150 1.31 14.21 13.62
C LEU A 150 0.12 13.94 12.69
N GLY A 151 0.33 13.96 11.38
CA GLY A 151 -0.70 13.65 10.39
C GLY A 151 -1.29 12.25 10.61
N THR A 152 -0.43 11.26 10.83
CA THR A 152 -0.86 9.88 11.11
C THR A 152 -1.69 9.79 12.39
N ILE A 153 -1.21 10.35 13.50
CA ILE A 153 -1.88 10.29 14.81
C ILE A 153 -3.20 11.08 14.78
N LEU A 154 -3.17 12.30 14.27
CA LEU A 154 -4.35 13.17 14.22
C LEU A 154 -5.42 12.61 13.29
N CYS A 155 -5.04 12.08 12.13
CA CYS A 155 -5.97 11.44 11.21
C CYS A 155 -6.60 10.19 11.85
N ALA A 156 -5.80 9.33 12.47
CA ALA A 156 -6.31 8.15 13.18
C ALA A 156 -7.27 8.53 14.32
N MET A 157 -6.93 9.54 15.13
CA MET A 157 -7.81 10.04 16.18
C MET A 157 -9.11 10.65 15.63
N LEU A 158 -9.00 11.43 14.56
CA LEU A 158 -10.12 12.08 13.90
C LEU A 158 -11.10 11.04 13.34
N LEU A 159 -10.60 10.05 12.59
CA LEU A 159 -11.40 9.01 11.96
C LEU A 159 -11.97 7.99 12.95
N ALA A 160 -11.21 7.59 13.97
CA ALA A 160 -11.64 6.55 14.91
C ALA A 160 -12.50 7.09 16.06
N ASN A 161 -12.29 8.34 16.51
CA ASN A 161 -12.92 8.85 17.73
C ASN A 161 -13.85 10.04 17.50
N VAL A 162 -13.53 10.93 16.56
CA VAL A 162 -14.25 12.21 16.39
C VAL A 162 -15.36 12.08 15.35
N LEU A 163 -15.03 11.61 14.14
CA LEU A 163 -16.01 11.43 13.06
C LEU A 163 -17.18 10.52 13.46
N PRO A 164 -16.97 9.34 14.08
CA PRO A 164 -18.07 8.44 14.41
C PRO A 164 -19.07 9.09 15.37
N LYS A 165 -18.55 9.86 16.34
CA LYS A 165 -19.37 10.63 17.28
C LYS A 165 -20.11 11.77 16.59
N LEU A 166 -19.47 12.46 15.64
CA LEU A 166 -20.08 13.54 14.86
C LEU A 166 -21.20 13.02 13.96
N TYR A 167 -20.97 11.91 13.26
CA TYR A 167 -21.94 11.25 12.39
C TYR A 167 -22.94 10.34 13.14
N ARG A 168 -22.77 10.19 14.47
CA ARG A 168 -23.57 9.33 15.35
C ARG A 168 -23.67 7.88 14.84
N ARG A 169 -22.54 7.34 14.39
CA ARG A 169 -22.41 5.99 13.85
C ARG A 169 -21.51 5.13 14.70
N ASP A 170 -21.85 3.84 14.75
CA ASP A 170 -21.06 2.82 15.42
C ASP A 170 -20.15 2.14 14.38
N LEU A 171 -18.87 2.52 14.40
CA LEU A 171 -17.87 1.94 13.49
C LEU A 171 -17.71 0.44 13.67
N ALA A 172 -17.85 -0.09 14.88
CA ALA A 172 -17.69 -1.52 15.13
C ALA A 172 -18.83 -2.30 14.47
N LYS A 173 -20.07 -1.79 14.60
CA LYS A 173 -21.24 -2.37 13.94
C LYS A 173 -21.16 -2.27 12.42
N GLU A 174 -20.84 -1.09 11.87
CA GLU A 174 -20.74 -0.90 10.42
C GLU A 174 -19.60 -1.70 9.79
N SER A 175 -18.47 -1.85 10.48
CA SER A 175 -17.36 -2.69 10.01
C SER A 175 -17.75 -4.17 9.99
N ALA A 176 -18.49 -4.64 10.99
CA ALA A 176 -18.98 -6.03 11.05
C ALA A 176 -20.01 -6.32 9.95
N GLU A 177 -20.93 -5.38 9.69
CA GLU A 177 -21.92 -5.48 8.60
C GLU A 177 -21.23 -5.52 7.23
N LEU A 178 -20.24 -4.63 6.99
CA LEU A 178 -19.48 -4.60 5.75
C LEU A 178 -18.61 -5.85 5.57
N ALA A 179 -18.03 -6.38 6.65
CA ALA A 179 -17.27 -7.62 6.60
C ALA A 179 -18.15 -8.81 6.18
N ALA A 180 -19.37 -8.89 6.72
CA ALA A 180 -20.36 -9.90 6.32
C ALA A 180 -20.81 -9.73 4.86
N GLU A 181 -20.97 -8.49 4.37
CA GLU A 181 -21.32 -8.21 2.97
C GLU A 181 -20.19 -8.60 2.00
N LEU A 182 -18.93 -8.36 2.40
CA LEU A 182 -17.76 -8.62 1.57
C LEU A 182 -17.26 -10.07 1.64
N ASP A 183 -17.93 -10.94 2.41
CA ASP A 183 -17.46 -12.29 2.74
C ASP A 183 -16.00 -12.26 3.23
N ALA A 184 -15.66 -11.23 4.02
CA ALA A 184 -14.32 -11.02 4.50
C ALA A 184 -14.00 -12.13 5.52
N PRO A 185 -12.84 -12.80 5.40
CA PRO A 185 -12.46 -13.83 6.37
C PRO A 185 -12.38 -13.23 7.78
N ASP A 186 -12.80 -14.01 8.78
CA ASP A 186 -12.83 -13.63 10.21
C ASP A 186 -11.42 -13.32 10.77
N GLU A 187 -10.37 -13.76 10.07
CA GLU A 187 -8.98 -13.56 10.46
C GLU A 187 -8.39 -12.27 9.87
N SER A 188 -7.58 -11.58 10.67
CA SER A 188 -6.93 -10.35 10.24
C SER A 188 -6.06 -10.60 8.99
N PRO A 189 -6.07 -9.69 8.00
CA PRO A 189 -5.28 -9.87 6.76
C PRO A 189 -3.77 -10.04 6.99
N ASP A 190 -3.27 -9.63 8.17
CA ASP A 190 -1.86 -9.71 8.60
C ASP A 190 -1.54 -11.00 9.40
N GLU A 191 -2.54 -11.80 9.79
CA GLU A 191 -2.34 -13.09 10.49
C GLU A 191 -2.59 -14.31 9.59
N GLY A 192 -3.16 -14.10 8.40
CA GLY A 192 -3.29 -15.16 7.40
C GLY A 192 -1.94 -15.64 6.87
N ALA A 193 -1.76 -16.96 6.80
CA ALA A 193 -0.64 -17.54 6.07
C ALA A 193 -0.62 -16.96 4.64
N GLY A 194 0.56 -16.61 4.11
CA GLY A 194 0.77 -16.17 2.72
C GLY A 194 0.51 -17.27 1.67
N TYR A 195 -0.44 -18.15 1.98
CA TYR A 195 -0.99 -19.18 1.12
C TYR A 195 -2.08 -18.54 0.27
N TYR A 196 -1.91 -18.60 -1.04
CA TYR A 196 -3.01 -18.32 -1.95
C TYR A 196 -4.09 -19.38 -1.71
N GLU A 197 -5.29 -18.94 -1.32
CA GLU A 197 -6.45 -19.79 -1.04
C GLU A 197 -6.81 -20.70 -2.23
N VAL A 198 -6.50 -20.24 -3.45
CA VAL A 198 -6.65 -21.01 -4.69
C VAL A 198 -5.35 -20.94 -5.51
N VAL A 199 -4.72 -22.10 -5.73
CA VAL A 199 -3.53 -22.22 -6.57
C VAL A 199 -3.87 -23.02 -7.82
N LEU A 200 -3.84 -22.37 -8.99
CA LEU A 200 -3.98 -23.05 -10.27
C LEU A 200 -2.62 -23.63 -10.70
N ARG A 201 -2.57 -24.94 -10.96
CA ARG A 201 -1.36 -25.64 -11.44
C ARG A 201 -1.70 -26.58 -12.57
N ALA A 202 -0.80 -26.71 -13.53
CA ALA A 202 -0.87 -27.72 -14.57
C ALA A 202 0.00 -28.92 -14.18
N TYR A 203 -0.56 -30.11 -14.26
CA TYR A 203 0.14 -31.36 -13.97
C TYR A 203 0.06 -32.30 -15.17
N ARG A 204 1.14 -33.03 -15.41
CA ARG A 204 1.13 -34.19 -16.31
C ARG A 204 0.63 -35.40 -15.54
N VAL A 205 -0.26 -36.18 -16.15
CA VAL A 205 -0.74 -37.43 -15.55
C VAL A 205 0.26 -38.54 -15.87
N ASP A 206 1.16 -38.82 -14.93
CA ASP A 206 2.15 -39.91 -15.04
C ASP A 206 1.71 -41.18 -14.29
N ARG A 207 0.63 -41.08 -13.51
CA ARG A 207 0.13 -42.15 -12.65
C ARG A 207 -0.87 -43.05 -13.39
N PRO A 208 -0.56 -44.35 -13.61
CA PRO A 208 -1.45 -45.27 -14.34
C PRO A 208 -2.80 -45.49 -13.64
N ASP A 209 -2.86 -45.39 -12.32
CA ASP A 209 -4.07 -45.62 -11.52
C ASP A 209 -5.14 -44.53 -11.68
N LEU A 210 -4.75 -43.37 -12.23
CA LEU A 210 -5.64 -42.26 -12.52
C LEU A 210 -6.20 -42.32 -13.95
N VAL A 211 -5.59 -43.11 -14.83
CA VAL A 211 -5.97 -43.22 -16.25
C VAL A 211 -7.33 -43.90 -16.37
N GLY A 212 -8.21 -43.34 -17.20
CA GLY A 212 -9.56 -43.86 -17.44
C GLY A 212 -10.62 -43.39 -16.44
N ARG A 213 -10.24 -42.74 -15.33
CA ARG A 213 -11.19 -42.10 -14.41
C ARG A 213 -11.74 -40.83 -15.02
N SER A 214 -13.02 -40.53 -14.80
CA SER A 214 -13.59 -39.25 -15.19
C SER A 214 -13.09 -38.12 -14.29
N VAL A 215 -13.19 -36.88 -14.77
CA VAL A 215 -12.93 -35.68 -13.98
C VAL A 215 -13.82 -35.66 -12.72
N ALA A 216 -15.10 -35.97 -12.85
CA ALA A 216 -16.03 -36.05 -11.73
C ALA A 216 -15.58 -37.07 -10.68
N ASP A 217 -15.26 -38.30 -11.10
CA ASP A 217 -14.85 -39.37 -10.18
C ASP A 217 -13.57 -39.00 -9.41
N PHE A 218 -12.63 -38.34 -10.09
CA PHE A 218 -11.40 -37.88 -9.46
C PHE A 218 -11.68 -36.78 -8.44
N GLU A 219 -12.48 -35.78 -8.78
CA GLU A 219 -12.84 -34.68 -7.89
C GLU A 219 -13.62 -35.17 -6.67
N ASP A 220 -14.60 -36.06 -6.86
CA ASP A 220 -15.40 -36.66 -5.78
C ASP A 220 -14.53 -37.51 -4.84
N GLN A 221 -13.58 -38.26 -5.38
CA GLN A 221 -12.62 -39.01 -4.56
C GLN A 221 -11.74 -38.07 -3.72
N GLN A 222 -11.22 -37.00 -4.30
CA GLN A 222 -10.41 -36.04 -3.55
C GLN A 222 -11.24 -35.33 -2.48
N LYS A 223 -12.50 -35.00 -2.79
CA LYS A 223 -13.46 -34.44 -1.83
C LYS A 223 -13.72 -35.40 -0.67
N ALA A 224 -13.89 -36.70 -0.93
CA ALA A 224 -14.04 -37.73 0.11
C ALA A 224 -12.79 -37.86 1.00
N LEU A 225 -11.61 -37.53 0.47
CA LEU A 225 -10.34 -37.47 1.22
C LEU A 225 -10.10 -36.11 1.91
N GLY A 226 -11.09 -35.21 1.92
CA GLY A 226 -11.01 -33.88 2.54
C GLY A 226 -10.23 -32.84 1.73
N ARG A 227 -9.91 -33.12 0.45
CA ARG A 227 -9.16 -32.22 -0.44
C ARG A 227 -10.13 -31.54 -1.41
N ARG A 228 -10.10 -30.21 -1.48
CA ARG A 228 -10.87 -29.43 -2.47
C ARG A 228 -10.03 -29.20 -3.72
N ILE A 229 -10.06 -30.16 -4.64
CA ILE A 229 -9.35 -30.09 -5.94
C ILE A 229 -10.38 -30.03 -7.05
N TYR A 230 -10.18 -29.10 -7.99
CA TYR A 230 -11.02 -28.91 -9.17
C TYR A 230 -10.14 -28.89 -10.43
N LEU A 231 -10.53 -29.66 -11.45
CA LEU A 231 -9.86 -29.76 -12.74
C LEU A 231 -10.51 -28.80 -13.72
N THR A 232 -9.97 -27.58 -13.83
CA THR A 232 -10.55 -26.53 -14.68
C THR A 232 -10.38 -26.75 -16.18
N GLY A 233 -9.51 -27.68 -16.60
CA GLY A 233 -9.29 -27.99 -18.01
C GLY A 233 -8.32 -29.15 -18.22
N VAL A 234 -8.45 -29.82 -19.37
CA VAL A 234 -7.59 -30.95 -19.76
C VAL A 234 -6.91 -30.59 -21.06
N ARG A 235 -5.58 -30.70 -21.11
CA ARG A 235 -4.80 -30.51 -22.33
C ARG A 235 -4.47 -31.87 -22.94
N ARG A 236 -4.67 -32.03 -24.24
CA ARG A 236 -4.22 -33.19 -25.02
C ARG A 236 -3.54 -32.70 -26.29
N GLU A 237 -2.36 -33.25 -26.60
CA GLU A 237 -1.64 -32.95 -27.84
C GLU A 237 -1.49 -31.43 -28.11
N GLY A 238 -1.23 -30.65 -27.06
CA GLY A 238 -1.07 -29.19 -27.15
C GLY A 238 -2.38 -28.38 -27.13
N THR A 239 -3.55 -29.02 -27.26
CA THR A 239 -4.86 -28.33 -27.26
C THR A 239 -5.54 -28.43 -25.90
N VAL A 240 -5.98 -27.29 -25.36
CA VAL A 240 -6.81 -27.25 -24.14
C VAL A 240 -8.25 -27.50 -24.55
N LEU A 241 -8.84 -28.55 -24.00
CA LEU A 241 -10.21 -28.96 -24.30
C LEU A 241 -11.17 -28.32 -23.28
N GLU A 242 -12.39 -27.97 -23.72
CA GLU A 242 -13.44 -27.39 -22.84
C GLU A 242 -13.74 -28.28 -21.64
N HIS A 243 -13.90 -27.70 -20.45
CA HIS A 243 -14.16 -28.48 -19.25
C HIS A 243 -15.41 -29.37 -19.39
N ASP A 244 -15.27 -30.64 -19.03
CA ASP A 244 -16.33 -31.63 -19.10
C ASP A 244 -16.10 -32.67 -18.00
N GLN A 245 -17.08 -32.82 -17.12
CA GLN A 245 -17.03 -33.72 -15.97
C GLN A 245 -16.97 -35.20 -16.35
N SER A 246 -17.50 -35.56 -17.52
CA SER A 246 -17.46 -36.93 -18.04
C SER A 246 -16.10 -37.29 -18.65
N ARG A 247 -15.22 -36.31 -18.84
CA ARG A 247 -13.97 -36.51 -19.54
C ARG A 247 -13.00 -37.36 -18.74
N THR A 248 -12.40 -38.34 -19.40
CA THR A 248 -11.44 -39.24 -18.76
C THR A 248 -10.01 -38.71 -18.76
N LEU A 249 -9.30 -38.95 -17.67
CA LEU A 249 -7.87 -38.68 -17.55
C LEU A 249 -7.09 -39.68 -18.39
N ARG A 250 -6.05 -39.20 -19.09
CA ARG A 250 -5.14 -40.00 -19.92
C ARG A 250 -3.71 -39.73 -19.51
N LEU A 251 -2.84 -40.69 -19.78
CA LEU A 251 -1.40 -40.54 -19.60
C LEU A 251 -0.87 -39.44 -20.56
N GLY A 252 0.03 -38.58 -20.07
CA GLY A 252 0.79 -37.61 -20.90
C GLY A 252 0.46 -36.14 -20.72
#